data_AF-A0A336N7U9-F1
#
_entry.id   AF-A0A336N7U9-F1
#
_cell.length_a   1.000
_cell.length_b   1.000
_cell.length_c   1.000
_cell.angle_alpha   90.00
_cell.angle_beta   90.00
_cell.angle_gamma   90.00
#
_symmetry.space_group_name_H-M   'P 1'
#
loop_
_entity.id
_entity.type
_entity.pdbx_description
1 polymer ?
#
loop_
_entity_poly.entity_id
_entity_poly.type
_entity_poly.pdbx_seq_one_letter_code
_entity_poly.pdbx_strand_id
1 'polypeptide(L)'
;MTISNDAWFGNSIGPWQHLQMAQMRALEFGKPVIRATNTGITAFIDAQGKIVAQAPQFVETVLTHNMAPTEGKTPYAVLGDTPLFILSAVFFLLHLLGGLIQRRILKKVQHPIA
;
A
#
# COMPACT_ATOMS: atom_id res chain seq x y z
N MET A 1 -0.07 10.11 12.01
CA MET A 1 0.41 11.44 11.56
C MET A 1 1.68 11.25 10.74
N THR A 2 1.90 12.05 9.71
CA THR A 2 3.14 12.07 8.92
C THR A 2 3.61 13.50 8.68
N ILE A 3 4.91 13.74 8.85
CA ILE A 3 5.56 15.03 8.58
C ILE A 3 6.62 14.78 7.51
N SER A 4 6.64 15.59 6.46
CA SER A 4 7.60 15.41 5.36
C SER A 4 8.05 16.73 4.76
N ASN A 5 9.16 16.69 4.03
CA ASN A 5 9.55 17.76 3.13
C ASN A 5 9.52 17.16 1.73
N ASP A 6 8.68 17.68 0.84
CA ASP A 6 8.64 17.24 -0.56
C ASP A 6 9.25 18.31 -1.49
N ALA A 7 9.97 19.31 -0.96
CA ALA A 7 10.51 20.41 -1.75
C ALA A 7 11.45 19.95 -2.88
N TRP A 8 12.20 18.87 -2.66
CA TRP A 8 13.11 18.28 -3.64
C TRP A 8 12.42 17.74 -4.89
N PHE A 9 11.10 17.48 -4.85
CA PHE A 9 10.37 17.05 -6.04
C PHE A 9 9.87 18.23 -6.91
N GLY A 10 9.85 19.46 -6.39
CA GLY A 10 9.32 20.62 -7.10
C GLY A 10 7.91 20.40 -7.66
N ASN A 11 7.57 21.09 -8.75
CA ASN A 11 6.26 20.99 -9.42
C ASN A 11 6.16 19.74 -10.32
N SER A 12 6.54 18.58 -9.78
CA SER A 12 6.44 17.29 -10.46
C SER A 12 5.29 16.45 -9.90
N ILE A 13 5.13 15.23 -10.41
CA ILE A 13 4.11 14.29 -9.94
C ILE A 13 4.49 13.57 -8.62
N GLY A 14 5.74 13.71 -8.15
CA GLY A 14 6.25 12.99 -6.97
C GLY A 14 5.43 13.22 -5.69
N PRO A 15 5.10 14.47 -5.31
CA PRO A 15 4.30 14.75 -4.11
C PRO A 15 2.89 14.12 -4.19
N TRP A 16 2.32 14.01 -5.39
CA TRP A 16 1.04 13.36 -5.62
C TRP A 16 1.11 11.84 -5.41
N GLN A 17 2.18 11.20 -5.87
CA GLN A 17 2.41 9.77 -5.61
C GLN A 17 2.62 9.51 -4.11
N HIS A 18 3.38 10.37 -3.43
CA HIS A 18 3.55 10.31 -1.98
C HIS A 18 2.21 10.45 -1.23
N LEU A 19 1.35 11.38 -1.67
CA LEU A 19 0.01 11.55 -1.10
C LEU A 19 -0.83 10.30 -1.29
N GLN A 20 -0.84 9.71 -2.48
CA GLN A 20 -1.61 8.49 -2.77
C GLN A 20 -1.18 7.32 -1.86
N MET A 21 0.12 7.17 -1.60
CA MET A 21 0.61 6.17 -0.66
C MET A 21 0.16 6.45 0.79
N ALA A 22 0.12 7.73 1.20
CA ALA A 22 -0.40 8.12 2.50
C ALA A 22 -1.90 7.83 2.64
N GLN A 23 -2.70 8.01 1.58
CA GLN A 23 -4.11 7.63 1.55
C GLN A 23 -4.30 6.13 1.78
N MET A 24 -3.48 5.30 1.14
CA MET A 24 -3.53 3.85 1.34
C MET A 24 -3.24 3.44 2.79
N ARG A 25 -2.29 4.09 3.47
CA ARG A 25 -2.03 3.80 4.89
C ARG A 25 -3.23 4.13 5.78
N ALA A 26 -3.94 5.22 5.49
CA ALA A 26 -5.15 5.59 6.25
C ALA A 26 -6.24 4.51 6.11
N LEU A 27 -6.49 4.06 4.87
CA LEU A 27 -7.44 3.01 4.54
C LEU A 27 -7.08 1.67 5.19
N GLU A 28 -5.82 1.26 5.09
CA GLU A 28 -5.34 -0.02 5.61
C GLU A 28 -5.51 -0.16 7.12
N PHE A 29 -5.18 0.89 7.88
CA PHE A 29 -5.31 0.87 9.33
C PHE A 29 -6.67 1.34 9.82
N GLY A 30 -7.54 1.84 8.93
CA GLY A 30 -8.82 2.43 9.27
C GLY A 30 -8.64 3.64 10.21
N LYS A 31 -7.53 4.38 10.07
CA LYS A 31 -7.18 5.51 10.94
C LYS A 31 -7.04 6.79 10.13
N PRO A 32 -7.56 7.93 10.64
CA PRO A 32 -7.32 9.22 10.02
C PRO A 32 -5.82 9.54 9.98
N VAL A 33 -5.36 10.13 8.87
CA VAL A 33 -3.97 10.57 8.69
C VAL A 33 -3.94 12.08 8.49
N ILE A 34 -3.18 12.75 9.36
CA ILE A 34 -2.77 14.14 9.20
C ILE A 34 -1.40 14.14 8.53
N ARG A 35 -1.32 14.67 7.31
CA ARG A 35 -0.08 14.84 6.54
C ARG A 35 0.28 16.32 6.52
N ALA A 36 1.41 16.66 7.16
CA ALA A 36 1.98 18.00 7.14
C ALA A 36 3.25 18.00 6.29
N THR A 37 3.32 18.90 5.31
CA THR A 37 4.49 19.05 4.45
C THR A 37 4.89 20.51 4.32
N ASN A 38 6.17 20.78 4.03
CA ASN A 38 6.67 22.13 3.84
C ASN A 38 6.08 22.80 2.58
N THR A 39 6.51 22.36 1.39
CA THR A 39 6.02 22.89 0.09
C THR A 39 5.20 21.88 -0.71
N GLY A 40 5.10 20.64 -0.22
CA GLY A 40 4.33 19.56 -0.83
C GLY A 40 2.84 19.62 -0.52
N ILE A 41 2.17 18.47 -0.66
CA ILE A 41 0.73 18.39 -0.40
C ILE A 41 0.48 18.11 1.09
N THR A 42 0.03 19.15 1.79
CA THR A 42 -0.49 19.08 3.15
C THR A 42 -1.98 18.77 3.11
N ALA A 43 -2.42 17.71 3.81
CA ALA A 43 -3.79 17.21 3.73
C ALA A 43 -4.24 16.46 4.99
N PHE A 44 -5.55 16.50 5.23
CA PHE A 44 -6.26 15.63 6.13
C PHE A 44 -6.91 14.50 5.34
N ILE A 45 -6.66 13.26 5.77
CA ILE A 45 -7.14 12.04 5.12
C ILE A 45 -7.98 11.26 6.14
N ASP A 46 -9.22 10.94 5.81
CA ASP A 46 -10.10 10.14 6.67
C ASP A 46 -9.67 8.67 6.76
N ALA A 47 -10.35 7.90 7.62
CA ALA A 47 -10.06 6.48 7.83
C ALA A 47 -10.37 5.59 6.62
N GLN A 48 -11.04 6.12 5.59
CA GLN A 48 -11.35 5.45 4.33
C GLN A 48 -10.34 5.84 3.24
N GLY A 49 -9.30 6.60 3.58
CA GLY A 49 -8.28 7.04 2.64
C GLY A 49 -8.72 8.21 1.75
N LYS A 50 -9.82 8.89 2.05
CA LYS A 50 -10.28 10.05 1.28
C LYS A 50 -9.68 11.34 1.83
N ILE A 51 -9.32 12.25 0.94
CA ILE A 51 -8.86 13.59 1.32
C ILE A 51 -10.09 14.42 1.71
N VAL A 52 -10.13 14.90 2.95
CA VAL A 52 -11.23 15.72 3.48
C VAL A 52 -10.89 17.20 3.58
N ALA A 53 -9.60 17.53 3.58
CA ALA A 53 -9.10 18.90 3.45
C ALA A 53 -7.68 18.89 2.88
N GLN A 54 -7.34 19.87 2.04
CA GLN A 54 -6.05 19.95 1.36
C GLN A 54 -5.59 21.41 1.21
N ALA A 55 -4.31 21.66 1.42
CA ALA A 55 -3.68 22.96 1.15
C ALA A 55 -3.09 23.00 -0.28
N PRO A 56 -3.04 24.19 -0.91
CA PRO A 56 -2.29 24.38 -2.15
C PRO A 56 -0.78 24.14 -1.93
N GLN A 57 -0.10 23.62 -2.96
CA GLN A 57 1.36 23.43 -2.93
C GLN A 57 2.08 24.76 -3.13
N PHE A 58 3.29 24.88 -2.59
CA PHE A 58 4.16 26.07 -2.73
C PHE A 58 3.54 27.41 -2.25
N VAL A 59 2.53 27.36 -1.39
CA VAL A 59 1.89 28.54 -0.80
C VAL A 59 1.97 28.43 0.72
N GLU A 60 2.51 29.46 1.37
CA GLU A 60 2.46 29.57 2.83
C GLU A 60 1.00 29.61 3.31
N THR A 61 0.57 28.52 3.97
CA THR A 61 -0.83 28.31 4.33
C THR A 61 -0.94 27.58 5.66
N VAL A 62 -1.94 27.94 6.46
CA VAL A 62 -2.37 27.15 7.63
C VAL A 62 -3.64 26.38 7.25
N LEU A 63 -3.60 25.06 7.39
CA LEU A 63 -4.76 24.19 7.14
C LEU A 63 -5.30 23.65 8.46
N THR A 64 -6.53 24.03 8.81
CA THR A 64 -7.21 23.58 10.03
C THR A 64 -8.44 22.76 9.66
N HIS A 65 -8.60 21.58 10.28
CA HIS A 65 -9.77 20.73 10.09
C HIS A 65 -10.07 19.90 11.35
N ASN A 66 -11.35 19.68 11.63
CA ASN A 66 -11.78 18.83 12.75
C ASN A 66 -11.83 17.37 12.30
N MET A 67 -11.21 16.48 13.07
CA MET A 67 -11.12 15.05 12.75
C MET A 67 -11.52 14.22 13.96
N ALA A 68 -12.48 13.32 13.76
CA ALA A 68 -12.86 12.35 14.78
C ALA A 68 -11.83 11.20 14.83
N PRO A 69 -11.44 10.73 16.02
CA PRO A 69 -10.69 9.49 16.15
C PRO A 69 -11.55 8.30 15.72
N THR A 70 -10.89 7.22 15.31
CA THR A 70 -11.57 5.95 15.02
C THR A 70 -11.15 4.86 16.00
N GLU A 71 -12.09 3.97 16.32
CA GLU A 71 -11.88 2.80 17.16
C GLU A 71 -11.82 1.52 16.31
N GLY A 72 -11.41 0.41 16.95
CA GLY A 72 -11.27 -0.88 16.28
C GLY A 72 -9.96 -1.06 15.51
N LYS A 73 -9.82 -2.26 14.93
CA LYS A 73 -8.67 -2.72 14.13
C LYS A 73 -9.20 -3.38 12.86
N THR A 74 -8.66 -3.00 11.70
CA THR A 74 -8.97 -3.65 10.42
C THR A 74 -8.33 -5.05 10.36
N PRO A 75 -8.77 -5.93 9.44
CA PRO A 75 -8.10 -7.21 9.21
C PRO A 75 -6.61 -7.03 8.90
N TYR A 76 -6.26 -6.01 8.10
CA TYR A 76 -4.86 -5.70 7.79
C TYR A 76 -4.08 -5.24 9.02
N ALA A 77 -4.67 -4.45 9.92
CA ALA A 77 -4.02 -4.05 11.17
C ALA A 77 -3.75 -5.22 12.13
N VAL A 78 -4.48 -6.34 11.99
CA VAL A 78 -4.31 -7.54 12.82
C VAL A 78 -3.37 -8.55 12.16
N LEU A 79 -3.57 -8.81 10.87
CA LEU A 79 -2.89 -9.89 10.14
C LEU A 79 -1.63 -9.41 9.39
N GLY A 80 -1.51 -8.11 9.14
CA GLY A 80 -0.46 -7.54 8.29
C GLY A 80 -0.41 -8.21 6.92
N ASP A 81 0.81 -8.42 6.44
CA ASP A 81 1.07 -9.05 5.14
C ASP A 81 1.07 -10.60 5.20
N THR A 82 0.83 -11.20 6.37
CA THR A 82 0.91 -12.67 6.55
C THR A 82 0.02 -13.46 5.59
N PRO A 83 -1.26 -13.10 5.36
CA PRO A 83 -2.11 -13.82 4.41
C PRO A 83 -1.55 -13.80 2.98
N LEU A 84 -0.92 -12.70 2.58
CA LEU A 84 -0.31 -12.54 1.26
C LEU A 84 0.91 -13.45 1.10
N PHE A 85 1.77 -13.54 2.13
CA PHE A 85 2.92 -14.44 2.10
C PHE A 85 2.52 -15.91 2.07
N ILE A 86 1.49 -16.30 2.83
CA ILE A 86 0.95 -17.67 2.79
C ILE A 86 0.45 -18.00 1.39
N LEU A 87 -0.36 -17.12 0.80
CA LEU A 87 -0.90 -17.31 -0.55
C LEU A 87 0.22 -17.40 -1.60
N SER A 88 1.23 -16.54 -1.49
CA SER A 88 2.39 -16.53 -2.38
C SER A 88 3.20 -17.84 -2.28
N ALA A 89 3.41 -18.35 -1.06
CA ALA A 89 4.08 -19.62 -0.83
C ALA A 89 3.29 -20.80 -1.43
N VAL A 90 1.96 -20.81 -1.30
CA VAL A 90 1.10 -21.83 -1.90
C VAL A 90 1.25 -21.83 -3.42
N PHE A 91 1.13 -20.68 -4.08
CA PHE A 91 1.29 -20.60 -5.54
C PHE A 91 2.69 -21.04 -5.98
N PHE A 92 3.72 -20.66 -5.24
CA PHE A 92 5.10 -21.06 -5.54
C PHE A 92 5.28 -22.58 -5.43
N LEU A 93 4.75 -23.21 -4.37
CA LEU A 93 4.82 -24.67 -4.19
C LEU A 93 4.03 -25.42 -5.26
N LEU A 94 2.83 -24.95 -5.63
CA LEU A 94 2.04 -25.52 -6.72
C LEU A 94 2.80 -25.48 -8.05
N HIS A 95 3.48 -24.37 -8.35
CA HIS A 95 4.31 -24.24 -9.55
C HIS A 95 5.46 -25.26 -9.56
N LEU A 96 6.19 -25.40 -8.44
CA LEU A 96 7.27 -26.36 -8.31
C LEU A 96 6.77 -27.81 -8.48
N LEU A 97 5.66 -28.16 -7.85
CA LEU A 97 5.04 -29.48 -7.97
C LEU A 97 4.59 -29.77 -9.40
N GLY A 98 3.93 -28.81 -10.06
CA GLY A 98 3.54 -28.92 -11.47
C GLY A 98 4.73 -29.16 -12.39
N GLY A 99 5.82 -28.41 -12.19
CA GLY A 99 7.06 -28.60 -12.95
C GLY A 99 7.72 -29.96 -12.72
N LEU A 100 7.69 -30.48 -11.49
CA LEU A 100 8.20 -31.82 -11.18
C LEU A 100 7.37 -32.93 -11.83
N ILE A 101 6.03 -32.80 -11.82
CA ILE A 101 5.12 -33.74 -12.46
C ILE A 101 5.32 -33.73 -13.98
N GLN A 102 5.40 -32.55 -14.59
CA GLN A 102 5.65 -32.40 -16.03
C GLN A 102 6.98 -33.05 -16.44
N ARG A 103 8.05 -32.84 -15.66
CA ARG A 103 9.34 -33.49 -15.89
C ARG A 103 9.25 -35.02 -15.79
N ARG A 104 8.47 -35.55 -14.84
CA ARG A 104 8.25 -37.01 -14.70
C ARG A 104 7.45 -37.57 -15.88
N ILE A 105 6.42 -36.88 -16.35
CA ILE A 105 5.60 -37.28 -17.51
C ILE A 105 6.47 -37.29 -18.78
N LEU A 106 7.23 -36.22 -19.04
CA LEU A 106 8.10 -36.12 -20.21
C LEU A 106 9.15 -37.24 -20.23
N LYS A 107 9.76 -37.55 -19.08
CA LYS A 107 10.70 -38.69 -18.98
C LYS A 107 10.02 -40.03 -19.28
N LYS A 108 8.79 -40.25 -18.81
CA LYS A 108 8.03 -41.49 -19.06
C LYS A 108 7.62 -41.62 -20.54
N VAL A 109 7.31 -40.51 -21.21
CA VAL A 109 7.00 -40.50 -22.66
C VAL A 109 8.25 -40.76 -23.51
N GLN A 110 9.44 -40.31 -23.08
CA GLN A 110 10.70 -40.51 -23.81
C GLN A 110 11.29 -41.92 -23.66
N HIS A 111 10.94 -42.66 -22.59
CA HIS A 111 11.38 -44.04 -22.37
C HIS A 111 10.18 -44.95 -22.08
N PRO A 112 9.35 -45.28 -23.10
CA PRO A 112 8.30 -46.28 -22.94
C PRO A 112 8.98 -47.65 -22.74
N ILE A 113 8.66 -48.29 -21.60
CA ILE A 113 9.12 -49.64 -21.29
C ILE A 113 8.53 -50.58 -22.35
N ALA A 114 9.41 -51.34 -23.02
CA ALA A 114 9.05 -52.38 -23.98
C ALA A 114 8.35 -53.57 -23.32
#